data_AF-A0A645B764-F1
#
_entry.id   AF-A0A645B764-F1
#
_cell.length_a   1.000
_cell.length_b   1.000
_cell.length_c   1.000
_cell.angle_alpha   90.00
_cell.angle_beta   90.00
_cell.angle_gamma   90.00
#
_symmetry.space_group_name_H-M   'P 1'
#
loop_
_entity.id
_entity.type
_entity.pdbx_description
1 polymer ?
#
loop_
_entity_poly.entity_id
_entity_poly.type
_entity_poly.pdbx_seq_one_letter_code
_entity_poly.pdbx_strand_id
1 'polypeptide(L)'
;MTPEFFEAFFKKKQAILDTKLDFINCAELHLNENNIDNYYGENMYICRRGYISPVWSRELTLKFMKIADEENWDLAVHDCSNYTKFARDLNLSSKEGKWFGASSYGCEFSKIPYESFLPILRDESFQFLSEEELPEGYKPGELIF
;
A
#
# COMPACT_ATOMS: atom_id res chain seq x y z
N MET A 1 4.44 -2.58 -6.58
CA MET A 1 4.36 -3.95 -7.09
C MET A 1 3.65 -3.90 -8.43
N THR A 2 4.34 -4.01 -9.55
CA THR A 2 3.70 -4.04 -10.88
C THR A 2 3.46 -5.50 -11.32
N PRO A 3 2.54 -5.78 -12.25
CA PRO A 3 2.36 -7.11 -12.80
C PRO A 3 3.66 -7.67 -13.39
N GLU A 4 4.42 -6.84 -14.11
CA GLU A 4 5.68 -7.25 -14.75
C GLU A 4 6.74 -7.62 -13.72
N PHE A 5 6.85 -6.84 -12.64
CA PHE A 5 7.75 -7.18 -11.54
C PHE A 5 7.35 -8.48 -10.86
N PHE A 6 6.05 -8.66 -10.58
CA PHE A 6 5.53 -9.88 -9.96
C PHE A 6 5.91 -11.11 -10.79
N GLU A 7 5.60 -11.10 -12.09
CA GLU A 7 5.97 -12.19 -13.00
C GLU A 7 7.48 -12.40 -13.10
N ALA A 8 8.25 -11.32 -13.25
CA ALA A 8 9.70 -11.41 -13.39
C ALA A 8 10.38 -11.96 -12.13
N PHE A 9 9.87 -11.62 -10.94
CA PHE A 9 10.33 -12.20 -9.68
C PHE A 9 10.12 -13.70 -9.69
N PHE A 10 8.91 -14.18 -10.00
CA PHE A 10 8.61 -15.62 -9.95
C PHE A 10 9.40 -16.44 -10.99
N LYS A 11 9.75 -15.85 -12.14
CA LYS A 11 10.69 -16.47 -13.10
C LYS A 11 12.09 -16.71 -12.52
N LYS A 12 12.49 -15.91 -11.53
CA LYS A 12 13.82 -15.96 -10.88
C LYS A 12 13.77 -16.35 -9.40
N LYS A 13 12.60 -16.77 -8.88
CA LYS A 13 12.34 -16.96 -7.45
C LYS A 13 13.46 -17.75 -6.77
N GLN A 14 13.74 -18.96 -7.26
CA GLN A 14 14.73 -19.83 -6.64
C GLN A 14 16.13 -19.19 -6.60
N ALA A 15 16.58 -18.62 -7.72
CA ALA A 15 17.87 -17.95 -7.79
C ALA A 15 17.97 -16.75 -6.83
N ILE A 16 16.86 -16.05 -6.56
CA ILE A 16 16.81 -14.96 -5.56
C ILE A 16 16.87 -15.54 -4.15
N LEU A 17 16.06 -16.55 -3.83
CA LEU A 17 16.03 -17.18 -2.50
C LEU A 17 17.38 -17.84 -2.14
N ASP A 18 18.06 -18.44 -3.13
CA ASP A 18 19.38 -19.06 -2.96
C ASP A 18 20.48 -18.05 -2.57
N THR A 19 20.24 -16.74 -2.74
CA THR A 19 21.16 -15.70 -2.25
C THR A 19 21.10 -15.51 -0.73
N LYS A 20 20.16 -16.17 -0.03
CA LYS A 20 20.00 -16.15 1.44
C LYS A 20 19.81 -14.75 2.02
N LEU A 21 18.91 -13.99 1.41
CA LEU A 21 18.50 -12.66 1.90
C LEU A 21 17.77 -12.80 3.23
N ASP A 22 18.02 -11.88 4.17
CA ASP A 22 17.29 -11.85 5.45
C ASP A 22 15.82 -11.39 5.28
N PHE A 23 15.56 -10.51 4.31
CA PHE A 23 14.23 -9.96 4.06
C PHE A 23 14.04 -9.42 2.64
N ILE A 24 12.79 -9.27 2.24
CA ILE A 24 12.36 -8.58 1.02
C ILE A 24 11.39 -7.46 1.39
N ASN A 25 11.64 -6.26 0.87
CA ASN A 25 10.68 -5.16 0.93
C ASN A 25 9.82 -5.20 -0.34
N CYS A 26 8.60 -5.71 -0.22
CA CYS A 26 7.61 -5.65 -1.28
C CYS A 26 6.78 -4.38 -1.11
N ALA A 27 7.19 -3.31 -1.78
CA ALA A 27 6.34 -2.13 -1.88
C ALA A 27 5.22 -2.42 -2.88
N GLU A 28 3.95 -2.32 -2.45
CA GLU A 28 2.88 -1.90 -3.37
C GLU A 28 3.28 -0.58 -4.03
N LEU A 29 2.72 -0.30 -5.21
CA LEU A 29 3.09 0.90 -5.96
C LEU A 29 2.63 2.14 -5.18
N HIS A 30 3.58 2.79 -4.48
CA HIS A 30 3.29 3.97 -3.67
C HIS A 30 3.21 5.19 -4.57
N LEU A 31 2.04 5.82 -4.54
CA LEU A 31 1.79 7.04 -5.26
C LEU A 31 2.03 8.25 -4.37
N ASN A 32 2.54 9.32 -4.97
CA ASN A 32 2.65 10.66 -4.41
C ASN A 32 2.20 11.69 -5.45
N GLU A 33 2.27 12.97 -5.09
CA GLU A 33 1.82 14.09 -5.94
C GLU A 33 2.51 14.09 -7.33
N ASN A 34 3.70 13.51 -7.47
CA ASN A 34 4.44 13.53 -8.74
C ASN A 34 4.02 12.43 -9.72
N ASN A 35 3.36 11.37 -9.26
CA ASN A 35 3.13 10.18 -10.09
C ASN A 35 1.68 9.65 -10.05
N ILE A 36 0.83 10.17 -9.18
CA ILE A 36 -0.56 9.71 -9.04
C ILE A 36 -1.36 9.86 -10.35
N ASP A 37 -1.10 10.93 -11.11
CA ASP A 37 -1.78 11.21 -12.37
C ASP A 37 -1.47 10.19 -13.48
N ASN A 38 -0.35 9.47 -13.39
CA ASN A 38 -0.04 8.39 -14.33
C ASN A 38 -1.02 7.22 -14.23
N TYR A 39 -1.82 7.18 -13.17
CA TYR A 39 -2.80 6.14 -12.88
C TYR A 39 -4.22 6.73 -12.78
N TYR A 40 -4.47 7.85 -13.43
CA TYR A 40 -5.79 8.48 -13.45
C TYR A 40 -6.86 7.50 -13.95
N GLY A 41 -7.94 7.37 -13.18
CA GLY A 41 -9.05 6.47 -13.48
C GLY A 41 -8.90 5.04 -12.97
N GLU A 42 -7.72 4.65 -12.46
CA GLU A 42 -7.54 3.37 -11.78
C GLU A 42 -8.33 3.32 -10.47
N ASN A 43 -8.79 2.13 -10.09
CA ASN A 43 -9.34 1.90 -8.76
C ASN A 43 -8.23 2.03 -7.73
N MET A 44 -8.38 2.97 -6.81
CA MET A 44 -7.36 3.27 -5.79
C MET A 44 -7.73 2.73 -4.41
N TYR A 45 -6.71 2.25 -3.72
CA TYR A 45 -6.71 1.99 -2.29
C TYR A 45 -6.05 3.16 -1.56
N ILE A 46 -6.67 3.63 -0.46
CA ILE A 46 -6.11 4.66 0.40
C ILE A 46 -6.03 4.13 1.83
N CYS A 47 -4.84 4.12 2.41
CA CYS A 47 -4.61 3.85 3.83
C CYS A 47 -4.64 5.16 4.64
N ARG A 48 -5.13 5.10 5.89
CA ARG A 48 -5.29 6.26 6.79
C ARG A 48 -4.00 7.06 7.04
N ARG A 49 -2.83 6.44 6.86
CA ARG A 49 -1.52 7.11 6.98
C ARG A 49 -1.02 7.72 5.66
N GLY A 50 -1.88 7.80 4.65
CA GLY A 50 -1.57 8.44 3.38
C GLY A 50 -0.88 7.54 2.37
N TYR A 51 -0.96 6.21 2.55
CA TYR A 51 -0.48 5.28 1.53
C TYR A 51 -1.54 5.14 0.45
N ILE A 52 -1.20 5.52 -0.78
CA ILE A 52 -2.10 5.45 -1.93
C ILE A 52 -1.47 4.56 -2.98
N SER A 53 -2.26 3.64 -3.52
CA SER A 53 -1.81 2.66 -4.50
C SER A 53 -3.01 2.20 -5.32
N PRO A 54 -2.82 1.82 -6.61
CA PRO A 54 -3.82 1.08 -7.33
C PRO A 54 -4.17 -0.23 -6.60
N VAL A 55 -5.44 -0.60 -6.59
CA VAL A 55 -5.96 -1.78 -5.88
C VAL A 55 -5.29 -3.05 -6.36
N TRP A 56 -5.09 -3.21 -7.68
CA TRP A 56 -4.40 -4.37 -8.25
C TRP A 56 -2.96 -4.50 -7.72
N SER A 57 -2.27 -3.38 -7.46
CA SER A 57 -0.89 -3.41 -6.94
C SER A 57 -0.87 -3.88 -5.48
N ARG A 58 -1.85 -3.44 -4.70
CA ARG A 58 -2.05 -3.92 -3.33
C ARG A 58 -2.37 -5.40 -3.32
N GLU A 59 -3.28 -5.85 -4.19
CA GLU A 59 -3.67 -7.25 -4.31
C GLU A 59 -2.46 -8.14 -4.65
N LEU A 60 -1.64 -7.76 -5.64
CA LEU A 60 -0.43 -8.50 -5.99
C LEU A 60 0.56 -8.58 -4.83
N THR A 61 0.70 -7.51 -4.04
CA THR A 61 1.56 -7.50 -2.86
C THR A 61 1.07 -8.50 -1.81
N LEU A 62 -0.24 -8.54 -1.56
CA LEU A 62 -0.84 -9.52 -0.64
C LEU A 62 -0.70 -10.96 -1.15
N LYS A 63 -0.92 -11.20 -2.45
CA LYS A 63 -0.69 -12.51 -3.08
C LYS A 63 0.77 -12.96 -2.93
N PHE A 64 1.73 -12.06 -3.13
CA PHE A 64 3.15 -12.35 -2.97
C PHE A 64 3.46 -12.80 -1.54
N MET A 65 2.98 -12.06 -0.55
CA MET A 65 3.18 -12.40 0.88
C MET A 65 2.53 -13.72 1.23
N LYS A 66 1.32 -13.98 0.74
CA LYS A 66 0.62 -15.25 0.94
C LYS A 66 1.42 -16.42 0.38
N ILE A 67 1.97 -16.29 -0.84
CA ILE A 67 2.81 -17.34 -1.43
C ILE A 67 4.07 -17.58 -0.60
N ALA A 68 4.71 -16.53 -0.11
CA ALA A 68 5.90 -16.68 0.75
C ALA A 68 5.59 -17.43 2.05
N ASP A 69 4.44 -17.19 2.66
CA ASP A 69 3.95 -17.88 3.85
C ASP A 69 3.59 -19.36 3.54
N GLU A 70 2.79 -19.60 2.50
CA GLU A 70 2.36 -20.95 2.09
C GLU A 70 3.54 -21.84 1.68
N GLU A 71 4.56 -21.26 1.04
CA GLU A 71 5.79 -21.96 0.64
C GLU A 71 6.87 -21.99 1.75
N ASN A 72 6.60 -21.40 2.92
CA ASN A 72 7.52 -21.34 4.06
C ASN A 72 8.91 -20.79 3.70
N TRP A 73 8.97 -19.62 3.05
CA TRP A 73 10.25 -19.00 2.71
C TRP A 73 11.04 -18.67 3.97
N ASP A 74 12.33 -19.00 3.97
CA ASP A 74 13.26 -18.72 5.08
C ASP A 74 13.75 -17.26 5.05
N LEU A 75 12.83 -16.30 4.95
CA LEU A 75 13.09 -14.86 5.02
C LEU A 75 11.82 -14.07 5.36
N ALA A 76 12.00 -12.83 5.84
CA ALA A 76 10.86 -11.95 6.12
C ALA A 76 10.39 -11.19 4.86
N VAL A 77 9.11 -11.28 4.51
CA VAL A 77 8.50 -10.44 3.46
C VAL A 77 7.69 -9.32 4.10
N HIS A 78 7.98 -8.08 3.74
CA HIS A 78 7.33 -6.90 4.30
C HIS A 78 6.53 -6.12 3.25
N ASP A 79 5.28 -5.77 3.56
CA ASP A 79 4.55 -4.72 2.86
C ASP A 79 4.81 -3.33 3.47
N CYS A 80 4.57 -2.30 2.68
CA CYS A 80 4.92 -0.92 3.02
C CYS A 80 3.77 -0.10 3.64
N SER A 81 2.55 -0.62 3.68
CA SER A 81 1.36 0.08 4.19
C SER A 81 0.97 -0.31 5.62
N ASN A 82 1.77 -1.12 6.31
CA ASN A 82 1.50 -1.62 7.66
C ASN A 82 2.24 -0.85 8.79
N TYR A 83 1.89 -1.14 10.04
CA TYR A 83 2.58 -0.62 11.22
C TYR A 83 4.04 -1.10 11.36
N THR A 84 4.40 -2.19 10.69
CA THR A 84 5.78 -2.70 10.68
C THR A 84 6.74 -1.71 10.01
N LYS A 85 6.31 -0.98 8.95
CA LYS A 85 7.13 0.07 8.35
C LYS A 85 7.45 1.19 9.35
N PHE A 86 6.46 1.61 10.13
CA PHE A 86 6.65 2.60 11.20
C PHE A 86 7.64 2.10 12.26
N ALA A 87 7.46 0.89 12.77
CA ALA A 87 8.34 0.32 13.79
C ALA A 87 9.79 0.15 13.29
N ARG A 88 9.96 -0.24 12.03
CA ARG A 88 11.28 -0.34 11.39
C ARG A 88 11.97 1.01 11.26
N ASP A 89 11.23 2.04 10.87
CA ASP A 89 11.76 3.39 10.74
C ASP A 89 12.19 3.98 12.09
N LEU A 90 11.44 3.71 13.17
CA LEU A 90 11.84 4.05 14.54
C LEU A 90 13.14 3.33 14.95
N ASN A 91 13.24 2.03 14.67
CA ASN A 91 14.43 1.25 14.99
C ASN A 91 15.67 1.75 14.21
N LEU A 92 15.51 2.05 12.91
CA LEU A 92 16.57 2.62 12.09
C LEU A 92 17.00 4.00 12.64
N SER A 93 16.04 4.88 12.90
CA SER A 93 16.29 6.21 13.44
C SER A 93 17.03 6.20 14.78
N SER A 94 16.70 5.25 15.65
CA SER A 94 17.43 5.03 16.91
C SER A 94 18.89 4.60 16.67
N LYS A 95 19.13 3.65 15.75
CA LYS A 95 20.48 3.20 15.37
C LYS A 95 21.32 4.29 14.71
N GLU A 96 20.68 5.23 14.03
CA GLU A 96 21.31 6.42 13.44
C GLU A 96 21.57 7.54 14.47
N GLY A 97 21.21 7.36 15.74
CA GLY A 97 21.43 8.35 16.80
C GLY A 97 20.49 9.55 16.74
N LYS A 98 19.32 9.42 16.09
CA LYS A 98 18.29 10.48 16.09
C LYS A 98 17.59 10.56 17.46
N TRP A 99 16.83 11.63 17.66
CA TRP A 99 16.07 11.86 18.89
C TRP A 99 14.93 10.83 19.07
N PHE A 100 14.48 10.64 20.32
CA PHE A 100 13.46 9.65 20.67
C PHE A 100 12.13 9.88 19.93
N GLY A 101 11.75 8.94 19.07
CA GLY A 101 10.51 9.04 18.28
C GLY A 101 10.69 9.67 16.90
N ALA A 102 11.93 9.96 16.48
CA ALA A 102 12.22 10.39 15.11
C ALA A 102 11.73 9.34 14.09
N SER A 103 10.88 9.77 13.17
CA SER A 103 10.35 8.94 12.08
C SER A 103 10.02 9.83 10.87
N SER A 104 10.31 9.34 9.67
CA SER A 104 9.88 9.93 8.40
C SER A 104 8.64 9.23 7.82
N TYR A 105 8.02 8.29 8.54
CA TYR A 105 6.82 7.62 8.09
C TYR A 105 5.59 8.53 8.26
N GLY A 106 5.20 9.17 7.16
CA GLY A 106 4.04 10.05 7.07
C GLY A 106 3.36 9.96 5.71
N CYS A 107 2.28 10.72 5.55
CA CYS A 107 1.60 10.89 4.27
C CYS A 107 2.50 11.68 3.32
N GLU A 108 2.72 11.18 2.10
CA GLU A 108 3.49 11.88 1.05
C GLU A 108 2.67 12.97 0.32
N PHE A 109 1.43 13.22 0.75
CA PHE A 109 0.56 14.26 0.20
C PHE A 109 0.32 15.35 1.22
N SER A 110 0.29 16.60 0.76
CA SER A 110 -0.09 17.76 1.56
C SER A 110 -1.54 17.67 2.07
N LYS A 111 -2.42 17.04 1.28
CA LYS A 111 -3.82 16.72 1.59
C LYS A 111 -4.18 15.39 0.93
N ILE A 112 -5.01 14.58 1.58
CA ILE A 112 -5.49 13.33 0.97
C ILE A 112 -6.28 13.65 -0.32
N PRO A 113 -5.86 13.10 -1.49
CA PRO A 113 -6.53 13.30 -2.76
C PRO A 113 -7.74 12.36 -2.86
N TYR A 114 -8.84 12.73 -2.21
CA TYR A 114 -10.07 11.93 -2.19
C TYR A 114 -10.66 11.72 -3.59
N GLU A 115 -10.39 12.62 -4.53
CA GLU A 115 -10.79 12.51 -5.93
C GLU A 115 -10.24 11.24 -6.61
N SER A 116 -9.04 10.78 -6.21
CA SER A 116 -8.44 9.55 -6.73
C SER A 116 -9.20 8.30 -6.29
N PHE A 117 -10.07 8.40 -5.28
CA PHE A 117 -10.94 7.33 -4.83
C PHE A 117 -12.30 7.33 -5.55
N LEU A 118 -12.63 8.35 -6.35
CA LEU A 118 -13.90 8.37 -7.06
C LEU A 118 -14.08 7.24 -8.09
N PRO A 119 -13.04 6.76 -8.82
CA PRO A 119 -13.20 5.67 -9.77
C PRO A 119 -13.74 4.39 -9.14
N ILE A 120 -13.19 3.95 -8.00
CA ILE A 120 -13.61 2.70 -7.34
C ILE A 120 -15.05 2.78 -6.80
N LEU A 121 -15.51 3.97 -6.42
CA LEU A 121 -16.89 4.20 -5.99
C LEU A 121 -17.90 4.13 -7.17
N ARG A 122 -17.43 4.27 -8.41
CA ARG A 122 -18.24 4.20 -9.63
C ARG A 122 -18.12 2.86 -10.34
N ASP A 123 -17.22 2.00 -9.88
CA ASP A 123 -17.02 0.68 -10.45
C ASP A 123 -18.03 -0.32 -9.85
N GLU A 124 -19.10 -0.59 -10.60
CA GLU A 124 -20.14 -1.55 -10.22
C GLU A 124 -19.61 -2.99 -10.08
N SER A 125 -18.45 -3.30 -10.67
CA SER A 125 -17.82 -4.63 -10.55
C SER A 125 -17.03 -4.79 -9.25
N PHE A 126 -16.65 -3.69 -8.59
CA PHE A 126 -15.94 -3.74 -7.33
C PHE A 126 -16.90 -3.96 -6.16
N GLN A 127 -16.62 -4.97 -5.35
CA GLN A 127 -17.48 -5.34 -4.21
C GLN A 127 -16.78 -4.96 -2.91
N PHE A 128 -17.36 -4.00 -2.19
CA PHE A 128 -16.89 -3.66 -0.84
C PHE A 128 -17.31 -4.76 0.14
N LEU A 129 -16.42 -5.12 1.07
CA LEU A 129 -16.71 -6.13 2.09
C LEU A 129 -17.74 -5.65 3.12
N SER A 130 -17.73 -4.35 3.38
CA SER A 130 -18.62 -3.69 4.32
C SER A 130 -18.83 -2.26 3.84
N GLU A 131 -20.07 -1.80 3.93
CA GLU A 131 -20.44 -0.43 3.63
C GLU A 131 -21.11 0.16 4.88
N GLU A 132 -20.77 1.42 5.18
CA GLU A 132 -21.39 2.16 6.27
C GLU A 132 -22.26 3.26 5.66
N GLU A 133 -23.45 3.49 6.24
CA GLU A 133 -24.26 4.63 5.81
C GLU A 133 -23.52 5.94 6.06
N LEU A 134 -23.69 6.89 5.15
CA LEU A 134 -23.22 8.26 5.37
C LEU A 134 -23.86 8.82 6.66
N PRO A 135 -23.09 9.58 7.48
CA PRO A 135 -23.63 10.25 8.66
C PRO A 135 -24.83 11.14 8.32
N GLU A 136 -25.72 11.35 9.30
CA GLU A 136 -26.85 12.28 9.17
C GLU A 136 -26.35 13.68 8.75
N GLY A 137 -27.02 14.30 7.77
CA GLY A 137 -26.63 15.59 7.22
C GLY A 137 -25.65 15.50 6.04
N TYR A 138 -25.10 14.32 5.75
CA TYR A 138 -24.13 14.11 4.67
C TYR A 138 -24.69 13.36 3.47
N LYS A 139 -25.96 12.92 3.52
CA LYS A 139 -26.60 12.27 2.36
C LYS A 139 -26.92 13.29 1.27
N PRO A 140 -26.95 12.88 -0.02
CA PRO A 140 -27.39 13.77 -1.10
C PRO A 140 -28.78 14.36 -0.81
N GLY A 141 -28.89 15.69 -0.80
CA GLY A 141 -30.11 16.41 -0.44
C GLY A 141 -30.15 16.94 1.00
N GLU A 142 -29.27 16.47 1.89
CA GLU A 142 -29.13 16.97 3.26
C GLU A 142 -27.96 17.97 3.41
N LEU A 143 -27.02 17.97 2.46
CA LEU A 143 -25.89 18.90 2.42
C LEU A 143 -26.37 20.34 2.22
N ILE A 144 -26.14 21.20 3.22
CA ILE A 144 -26.36 22.65 3.14
C ILE A 144 -25.08 23.28 2.58
N PHE A 145 -25.17 23.87 1.38
CA PHE A 145 -24.08 24.63 0.74
C PHE A 145 -24.10 26.11 1.15
#